data_AF-A0AAX4HNK9-F1
#
_entry.id   AF-A0AAX4HNK9-F1
#
_cell.length_a   1.000
_cell.length_b   1.000
_cell.length_c   1.000
_cell.angle_alpha   90.00
_cell.angle_beta   90.00
_cell.angle_gamma   90.00
#
_symmetry.space_group_name_H-M   'P 1'
#
loop_
_entity.id
_entity.type
_entity.pdbx_description
1 polymer ?
#
loop_
_entity_poly.entity_id
_entity_poly.type
_entity_poly.pdbx_seq_one_letter_code
_entity_poly.pdbx_strand_id
1 'polypeptide(L)'
;MNRKTKLSLVVVIALVLGAMMFLRNKSTETTVSETESEKTTEQHDHDHDHDHKPAIPKVAPTTSTPSTDPKELSVKMTELPSLRDLEGLTDEEVHHTPDFIVEGGMKIGQLIDEANANPAKREETLKFMKSCAENDDLVPAIRAVCWKKTLTQINNWEIFLPISDAKVSDEVKNLAAQLP
;
A
#
# COMPACT_ATOMS: atom_id res chain seq x y z
N MET A 1 -37.05 19.05 32.87
CA MET A 1 -36.84 17.59 32.77
C MET A 1 -36.60 17.02 34.17
N ASN A 2 -37.48 16.13 34.64
CA ASN A 2 -37.36 15.51 35.96
C ASN A 2 -36.12 14.59 36.03
N ARG A 3 -35.48 14.49 37.20
CA ARG A 3 -34.34 13.57 37.41
C ARG A 3 -34.66 12.13 36.98
N LYS A 4 -35.92 11.71 37.15
CA LYS A 4 -36.43 10.39 36.73
C LYS A 4 -36.36 10.18 35.21
N THR A 5 -36.64 11.21 34.40
CA THR A 5 -36.58 11.10 32.94
C THR A 5 -35.15 11.05 32.40
N LYS A 6 -34.20 11.71 33.08
CA LYS A 6 -32.78 11.64 32.69
C LYS A 6 -32.18 10.25 32.92
N LEU A 7 -32.51 9.62 34.06
CA LEU A 7 -32.01 8.28 34.37
C LEU A 7 -32.54 7.22 33.39
N SER A 8 -33.83 7.30 33.05
CA SER A 8 -34.45 6.38 32.09
C SER A 8 -33.82 6.47 30.69
N LEU A 9 -33.46 7.67 30.24
CA LEU A 9 -32.84 7.87 28.92
C LEU A 9 -31.45 7.23 28.84
N VAL A 10 -30.62 7.39 29.88
CA VAL A 10 -29.26 6.84 29.92
C VAL A 10 -29.27 5.30 29.89
N VAL A 11 -30.21 4.68 30.60
CA VAL A 11 -30.35 3.21 30.60
C VAL A 11 -30.76 2.67 29.23
N VAL A 12 -31.68 3.34 28.53
CA VAL A 12 -32.09 2.94 27.18
C VAL A 12 -30.92 3.05 26.20
N ILE A 13 -30.14 4.14 26.26
CA ILE A 13 -28.95 4.32 25.40
C ILE A 13 -27.92 3.21 25.67
N ALA A 14 -27.65 2.89 26.94
CA ALA A 14 -26.70 1.82 27.29
C ALA A 14 -27.14 0.44 26.78
N LEU A 15 -28.44 0.12 26.84
CA LEU A 15 -28.98 -1.15 26.32
C LEU A 15 -28.86 -1.25 24.80
N VAL A 16 -29.13 -0.16 24.07
CA VAL A 16 -28.99 -0.15 22.59
C VAL A 16 -27.53 -0.32 22.19
N LEU A 17 -26.60 0.37 22.85
CA LEU A 17 -25.17 0.22 22.58
C LEU A 17 -24.65 -1.19 22.89
N GLY A 18 -25.11 -1.79 24.01
CA GLY A 18 -24.78 -3.17 24.37
C GLY A 18 -25.28 -4.19 23.34
N ALA A 19 -26.52 -4.03 22.85
CA ALA A 19 -27.09 -4.92 21.84
C ALA A 19 -26.35 -4.82 20.49
N MET A 20 -25.94 -3.62 20.08
CA MET A 20 -25.15 -3.43 18.85
C MET A 20 -23.76 -4.06 18.94
N MET A 21 -23.10 -4.00 20.10
CA MET A 21 -21.81 -4.68 20.29
C MET A 21 -21.94 -6.20 20.32
N PHE A 22 -23.01 -6.74 20.91
CA PHE A 22 -23.24 -8.20 20.94
C PHE A 22 -23.47 -8.79 19.55
N LEU A 23 -24.18 -8.07 18.67
CA LEU A 23 -24.42 -8.52 17.29
C LEU A 23 -23.15 -8.51 16.44
N ARG A 24 -22.20 -7.61 16.70
CA ARG A 24 -20.92 -7.56 15.97
C ARG A 24 -19.96 -8.71 16.30
N ASN A 25 -20.09 -9.32 17.47
CA ASN A 25 -19.16 -10.37 17.91
C ASN A 25 -19.51 -11.78 17.39
N LYS A 26 -20.64 -11.97 16.68
CA LYS A 26 -21.16 -13.31 16.36
C LYS A 26 -20.87 -13.82 14.93
N SER A 27 -19.94 -13.21 14.18
CA SER A 27 -19.77 -13.52 12.74
C SER A 27 -18.44 -14.17 12.33
N THR A 28 -17.79 -14.97 13.17
CA THR A 28 -16.55 -15.67 12.77
C THR A 28 -16.51 -17.12 13.25
N GLU A 29 -17.40 -17.96 12.72
CA GLU A 29 -17.16 -19.39 12.57
C GLU A 29 -17.40 -19.76 11.10
N THR A 30 -16.37 -19.54 10.28
CA THR A 30 -16.32 -20.08 8.91
C THR A 30 -15.58 -21.41 8.98
N THR A 31 -16.35 -22.50 8.92
CA THR A 31 -15.86 -23.87 8.75
C THR A 31 -15.07 -23.97 7.45
N VAL A 32 -13.75 -24.13 7.55
CA VAL A 32 -12.89 -24.47 6.42
C VAL A 32 -12.94 -25.99 6.26
N SER A 33 -13.60 -26.46 5.21
CA SER A 33 -13.45 -27.84 4.74
C SER A 33 -12.05 -27.99 4.14
N GLU A 34 -11.23 -28.81 4.78
CA GLU A 34 -10.03 -29.39 4.17
C GLU A 34 -10.44 -30.26 2.98
N THR A 35 -10.12 -29.80 1.77
CA THR A 35 -10.03 -30.68 0.59
C THR A 35 -8.56 -30.99 0.38
N GLU A 36 -8.20 -32.20 0.78
CA GLU A 36 -6.98 -32.91 0.46
C GLU A 36 -6.79 -32.92 -1.07
N SER A 37 -5.77 -32.21 -1.58
CA SER A 37 -5.40 -32.25 -3.00
C SER A 37 -3.98 -32.79 -3.14
N GLU A 38 -3.98 -34.00 -3.66
CA GLU A 38 -2.94 -34.90 -4.12
C GLU A 38 -1.62 -34.25 -4.59
N LYS A 39 -0.57 -34.71 -3.93
CA LYS A 39 0.85 -34.64 -4.25
C LYS A 39 1.14 -35.23 -5.65
N THR A 40 1.60 -34.41 -6.59
CA THR A 40 2.43 -34.88 -7.72
C THR A 40 3.76 -34.15 -7.69
N THR A 41 4.78 -34.86 -7.23
CA THR A 41 6.19 -34.47 -7.28
C THR A 41 6.76 -35.00 -8.59
N GLU A 42 6.82 -34.16 -9.62
CA GLU A 42 7.71 -34.40 -10.76
C GLU A 42 9.06 -33.73 -10.45
N GLN A 43 9.98 -34.59 -10.02
CA GLN A 43 11.39 -34.30 -9.87
C GLN A 43 12.01 -34.27 -11.27
N HIS A 44 12.32 -33.08 -11.79
CA HIS A 44 13.11 -32.91 -13.00
C HIS A 44 14.48 -32.33 -12.61
N ASP A 45 15.44 -33.24 -12.46
CA ASP A 45 16.85 -32.94 -12.28
C ASP A 45 17.41 -32.32 -13.58
N HIS A 46 17.57 -31.00 -13.61
CA HIS A 46 18.39 -30.32 -14.62
C HIS A 46 19.62 -29.71 -13.96
N ASP A 47 20.68 -30.53 -13.96
CA ASP A 47 22.07 -30.11 -13.86
C ASP A 47 22.40 -29.17 -15.03
N HIS A 48 22.46 -27.87 -14.77
CA HIS A 48 23.14 -26.92 -15.64
C HIS A 48 24.17 -26.10 -14.85
N ASP A 49 25.35 -26.70 -14.80
CA ASP A 49 26.63 -26.08 -14.46
C ASP A 49 27.01 -25.06 -15.54
N HIS A 50 26.70 -23.78 -15.29
CA HIS A 50 27.25 -22.66 -16.04
C HIS A 50 27.77 -21.58 -15.10
N ASP A 51 28.98 -21.83 -14.63
CA ASP A 51 29.88 -20.91 -13.96
C ASP A 51 30.28 -19.76 -14.93
N HIS A 52 29.40 -18.78 -15.09
CA HIS A 52 29.71 -17.49 -15.71
C HIS A 52 29.50 -16.39 -14.70
N LYS A 53 30.47 -16.24 -13.80
CA LYS A 53 30.64 -15.10 -12.89
C LYS A 53 30.85 -13.83 -13.73
N PRO A 54 29.85 -12.94 -13.87
CA PRO A 54 30.03 -11.68 -14.57
C PRO A 54 30.88 -10.79 -13.66
N ALA A 55 31.93 -10.18 -14.22
CA ALA A 55 32.71 -9.18 -13.52
C ALA A 55 31.80 -8.00 -13.16
N ILE A 56 31.41 -7.91 -11.90
CA ILE A 56 30.59 -6.81 -11.37
C ILE A 56 31.33 -5.49 -11.66
N PRO A 57 30.76 -4.58 -12.46
CA PRO A 57 31.36 -3.27 -12.68
C PRO A 57 31.45 -2.56 -11.34
N LYS A 58 32.66 -2.13 -10.98
CA LYS A 58 32.93 -1.31 -9.79
C LYS A 58 32.34 0.08 -10.02
N VAL A 59 31.02 0.20 -9.86
CA VAL A 59 30.32 1.49 -9.91
C VAL A 59 30.78 2.28 -8.69
N ALA A 60 31.47 3.39 -8.94
CA ALA A 60 31.94 4.26 -7.88
C ALA A 60 30.75 4.78 -7.06
N PRO A 61 30.87 4.86 -5.72
CA PRO A 61 29.80 5.39 -4.88
C PRO A 61 29.60 6.86 -5.22
N THR A 62 28.52 7.17 -5.93
CA THR A 62 28.09 8.55 -6.16
C THR A 62 27.60 9.09 -4.83
N THR A 63 28.41 9.94 -4.20
CA THR A 63 28.06 10.66 -2.97
C THR A 63 26.98 11.70 -3.29
N SER A 64 25.73 11.26 -3.41
CA SER A 64 24.58 12.16 -3.48
C SER A 64 24.35 12.72 -2.09
N THR A 65 24.69 13.99 -1.90
CA THR A 65 24.37 14.74 -0.67
C THR A 65 22.86 14.62 -0.43
N PRO A 66 22.42 14.18 0.76
CA PRO A 66 21.00 14.06 1.07
C PRO A 66 20.38 15.45 1.16
N SER A 67 19.87 15.93 0.03
CA SER A 67 19.05 17.13 -0.03
C SER A 67 17.64 16.75 0.44
N THR A 68 17.14 17.45 1.45
CA THR A 68 15.74 17.37 1.91
C THR A 68 14.97 18.50 1.25
N ASP A 69 15.14 18.70 -0.06
CA ASP A 69 14.43 19.76 -0.78
C ASP A 69 13.05 19.24 -1.19
N PRO A 70 11.95 19.84 -0.70
CA PRO A 70 10.58 19.49 -1.09
C PRO A 70 10.34 19.45 -2.61
N LYS A 71 11.16 20.17 -3.38
CA LYS A 71 11.11 20.13 -4.84
C LYS A 71 11.48 18.76 -5.40
N GLU A 72 12.39 18.02 -4.76
CA GLU A 72 12.83 16.71 -5.27
C GLU A 72 11.70 15.68 -5.25
N LEU A 73 10.91 15.62 -4.17
CA LEU A 73 9.76 14.73 -4.09
C LEU A 73 8.66 15.10 -5.10
N SER A 74 8.50 16.38 -5.41
CA SER A 74 7.55 16.81 -6.44
C SER A 74 7.94 16.34 -7.84
N VAL A 75 9.25 16.30 -8.15
CA VAL A 75 9.77 15.73 -9.40
C VAL A 75 9.50 14.23 -9.44
N LYS A 76 9.77 13.50 -8.35
CA LYS A 76 9.50 12.06 -8.26
C LYS A 76 8.03 11.70 -8.51
N MET A 77 7.08 12.60 -8.22
CA MET A 77 5.65 12.39 -8.54
C MET A 77 5.40 12.32 -10.06
N THR A 78 6.09 13.15 -10.83
CA THR A 78 5.96 13.19 -12.29
C THR A 78 6.56 11.99 -12.99
N GLU A 79 7.38 11.22 -12.27
CA GLU A 79 7.98 9.98 -12.78
C GLU A 79 7.13 8.74 -12.47
N LEU A 80 6.01 8.89 -11.77
CA LEU A 80 5.10 7.79 -11.49
C LEU A 80 4.15 7.57 -12.68
N PRO A 81 3.76 6.31 -12.93
CA PRO A 81 2.81 5.97 -13.99
C PRO A 81 1.50 6.75 -13.91
N SER A 82 1.16 7.41 -15.00
CA SER A 82 -0.08 8.14 -15.22
C SER A 82 -1.10 7.31 -15.98
N LEU A 83 -2.36 7.72 -15.96
CA LEU A 83 -3.42 7.09 -16.76
C LEU A 83 -3.12 7.13 -18.27
N ARG A 84 -2.35 8.12 -18.75
CA ARG A 84 -1.97 8.22 -20.17
C ARG A 84 -1.02 7.12 -20.60
N ASP A 85 -0.21 6.59 -19.68
CA ASP A 85 0.71 5.49 -19.97
C ASP A 85 -0.06 4.19 -20.27
N LEU A 86 -1.33 4.09 -19.84
CA LEU A 86 -2.20 2.96 -20.14
C LEU A 86 -2.78 3.01 -21.57
N GLU A 87 -2.89 4.19 -22.17
CA GLU A 87 -3.49 4.35 -23.51
C GLU A 87 -2.64 3.74 -24.62
N GLY A 88 -1.35 3.49 -24.35
CA GLY A 88 -0.39 2.93 -25.29
C GLY A 88 -0.19 1.42 -25.19
N LEU A 89 -0.93 0.72 -24.33
CA LEU A 89 -0.73 -0.70 -24.10
C LEU A 89 -1.26 -1.56 -25.26
N THR A 90 -0.49 -2.60 -25.59
CA THR A 90 -0.90 -3.66 -26.51
C THR A 90 -1.86 -4.66 -25.86
N ASP A 91 -2.59 -5.43 -26.67
CA ASP A 91 -3.49 -6.48 -26.20
C ASP A 91 -2.75 -7.55 -25.38
N GLU A 92 -1.49 -7.83 -25.71
CA GLU A 92 -0.66 -8.75 -24.94
C GLU A 92 -0.28 -8.19 -23.55
N GLU A 93 -0.05 -6.88 -23.44
CA GLU A 93 0.36 -6.22 -22.19
C GLU A 93 -0.80 -6.05 -21.20
N VAL A 94 -2.03 -5.86 -21.67
CA VAL A 94 -3.20 -5.71 -20.79
C VAL A 94 -3.55 -6.98 -20.00
N HIS A 95 -3.05 -8.14 -20.43
CA HIS A 95 -3.23 -9.42 -19.72
C HIS A 95 -2.16 -9.69 -18.66
N HIS A 96 -1.15 -8.84 -18.55
CA HIS A 96 -0.08 -8.94 -17.57
C HIS A 96 -0.01 -7.64 -16.76
N THR A 97 0.89 -7.57 -15.76
CA THR A 97 1.20 -6.27 -15.13
C THR A 97 2.26 -5.58 -15.98
N PRO A 98 1.98 -4.42 -16.60
CA PRO A 98 2.96 -3.71 -17.40
C PRO A 98 4.21 -3.33 -16.59
N ASP A 99 5.38 -3.41 -17.21
CA ASP A 99 6.67 -3.17 -16.56
C ASP A 99 6.73 -1.78 -15.90
N PHE A 100 6.17 -0.75 -16.55
CA PHE A 100 6.17 0.61 -15.99
C PHE A 100 5.38 0.70 -14.66
N ILE A 101 4.35 -0.14 -14.45
CA ILE A 101 3.65 -0.22 -13.16
C ILE A 101 4.55 -0.84 -12.10
N VAL A 102 5.27 -1.92 -12.46
CA VAL A 102 6.23 -2.59 -11.56
C VAL A 102 7.33 -1.61 -11.15
N GLU A 103 7.90 -0.88 -12.12
CA GLU A 103 8.92 0.15 -11.88
C GLU A 103 8.38 1.28 -10.99
N GLY A 104 7.15 1.75 -11.23
CA GLY A 104 6.51 2.75 -10.38
C GLY A 104 6.36 2.28 -8.92
N GLY A 105 5.96 1.02 -8.72
CA GLY A 105 5.91 0.38 -7.41
C GLY A 105 7.27 0.29 -6.73
N MET A 106 8.33 -0.04 -7.49
CA MET A 106 9.70 -0.07 -7.00
C MET A 106 10.20 1.30 -6.55
N LYS A 107 9.93 2.37 -7.32
CA LYS A 107 10.29 3.75 -6.94
C LYS A 107 9.64 4.17 -5.61
N ILE A 108 8.39 3.78 -5.40
CA ILE A 108 7.70 3.99 -4.12
C ILE A 108 8.41 3.23 -2.99
N GLY A 109 8.81 1.98 -3.23
CA GLY A 109 9.59 1.18 -2.28
C GLY A 109 10.90 1.87 -1.89
N GLN A 110 11.68 2.33 -2.87
CA GLN A 110 12.94 3.03 -2.66
C GLN A 110 12.77 4.29 -1.80
N LEU A 111 11.70 5.07 -2.03
CA LEU A 111 11.38 6.24 -1.20
C LEU A 111 11.13 5.87 0.28
N ILE A 112 10.42 4.78 0.53
CA ILE A 112 10.20 4.27 1.88
C ILE A 112 11.52 3.80 2.51
N ASP A 113 12.37 3.11 1.75
CA ASP A 113 13.67 2.64 2.23
C ASP A 113 14.60 3.80 2.58
N GLU A 114 14.63 4.87 1.77
CA GLU A 114 15.34 6.11 2.07
C GLU A 114 14.83 6.75 3.37
N ALA A 115 13.51 6.79 3.58
CA ALA A 115 12.89 7.36 4.79
C ALA A 115 13.08 6.48 6.04
N ASN A 116 13.20 5.17 5.86
CA ASN A 116 13.57 4.24 6.92
C ASN A 116 15.02 4.48 7.37
N ALA A 117 15.94 4.64 6.40
CA ALA A 117 17.34 4.94 6.64
C ALA A 117 17.58 6.35 7.20
N ASN A 118 16.71 7.31 6.87
CA ASN A 118 16.79 8.69 7.33
C ASN A 118 15.45 9.17 7.95
N PRO A 119 15.28 9.06 9.29
CA PRO A 119 14.05 9.45 9.96
C PRO A 119 13.59 10.89 9.70
N ALA A 120 14.52 11.82 9.41
CA ALA A 120 14.17 13.20 9.09
C ALA A 120 13.35 13.35 7.80
N LYS A 121 13.37 12.35 6.91
CA LYS A 121 12.60 12.34 5.66
C LYS A 121 11.18 11.74 5.80
N ARG A 122 10.85 11.10 6.93
CA ARG A 122 9.61 10.31 7.09
C ARG A 122 8.34 11.13 6.90
N GLU A 123 8.27 12.30 7.53
CA GLU A 123 7.07 13.15 7.42
C GLU A 123 6.85 13.63 5.99
N GLU A 124 7.93 14.04 5.31
CA GLU A 124 7.87 14.49 3.92
C GLU A 124 7.48 13.35 2.97
N THR A 125 8.04 12.16 3.20
CA THR A 125 7.71 10.95 2.45
C THR A 125 6.25 10.56 2.66
N LEU A 126 5.72 10.64 3.88
CA LEU A 126 4.29 10.40 4.15
C LEU A 126 3.39 11.41 3.44
N LYS A 127 3.77 12.69 3.41
CA LYS A 127 3.03 13.72 2.66
C LYS A 127 3.02 13.41 1.16
N PHE A 128 4.16 12.98 0.61
CA PHE A 128 4.25 12.51 -0.77
C PHE A 128 3.33 11.30 -1.02
N MET A 129 3.39 10.26 -0.18
CA MET A 129 2.59 9.04 -0.37
C MET A 129 1.09 9.32 -0.28
N LYS A 130 0.68 10.20 0.64
CA LYS A 130 -0.71 10.69 0.71
C LYS A 130 -1.11 11.41 -0.57
N SER A 131 -0.28 12.34 -1.06
CA SER A 131 -0.56 13.06 -2.31
C SER A 131 -0.62 12.12 -3.52
N CYS A 132 0.24 11.09 -3.55
CA CYS A 132 0.23 10.05 -4.58
C CYS A 132 -1.08 9.26 -4.56
N ALA A 133 -1.55 8.82 -3.40
CA ALA A 133 -2.81 8.09 -3.27
C ALA A 133 -4.03 8.95 -3.69
N GLU A 134 -4.00 10.25 -3.40
CA GLU A 134 -5.07 11.20 -3.71
C GLU A 134 -5.04 11.72 -5.16
N ASN A 135 -4.00 11.45 -5.94
CA ASN A 135 -3.87 11.96 -7.31
C ASN A 135 -4.61 11.08 -8.32
N ASP A 136 -5.72 11.58 -8.87
CA ASP A 136 -6.54 10.87 -9.85
C ASP A 136 -5.90 10.71 -11.24
N ASP A 137 -4.82 11.43 -11.53
CA ASP A 137 -4.08 11.29 -12.81
C ASP A 137 -3.14 10.07 -12.83
N LEU A 138 -2.88 9.46 -11.66
CA LEU A 138 -2.03 8.27 -11.54
C LEU A 138 -2.83 6.97 -11.72
N VAL A 139 -2.14 5.93 -12.20
CA VAL A 139 -2.74 4.61 -12.37
C VAL A 139 -3.27 4.06 -11.01
N PRO A 140 -4.49 3.49 -10.95
CA PRO A 140 -5.09 3.02 -9.69
C PRO A 140 -4.19 2.05 -8.89
N ALA A 141 -3.44 1.18 -9.57
CA ALA A 141 -2.48 0.28 -8.92
C ALA A 141 -1.38 1.03 -8.15
N ILE A 142 -0.81 2.08 -8.74
CA ILE A 142 0.22 2.92 -8.09
C ILE A 142 -0.37 3.67 -6.90
N ARG A 143 -1.57 4.24 -7.07
CA ARG A 143 -2.31 4.89 -5.98
C ARG A 143 -2.60 3.94 -4.82
N ALA A 144 -2.93 2.68 -5.12
CA ALA A 144 -3.19 1.65 -4.12
C ALA A 144 -1.93 1.28 -3.32
N VAL A 145 -0.77 1.19 -3.98
CA VAL A 145 0.52 1.00 -3.32
C VAL A 145 0.81 2.18 -2.39
N CYS A 146 0.68 3.42 -2.88
CA CYS A 146 0.85 4.63 -2.08
C CYS A 146 -0.10 4.66 -0.87
N TRP A 147 -1.36 4.28 -1.05
CA TRP A 147 -2.36 4.22 0.02
C TRP A 147 -1.98 3.21 1.11
N LYS A 148 -1.72 1.95 0.72
CA LYS A 148 -1.30 0.88 1.63
C LYS A 148 -0.06 1.31 2.42
N LYS A 149 0.97 1.83 1.74
CA LYS A 149 2.20 2.26 2.40
C LYS A 149 1.97 3.44 3.32
N THR A 150 1.14 4.42 2.95
CA THR A 150 0.79 5.54 3.84
C THR A 150 0.18 5.04 5.16
N LEU A 151 -0.82 4.15 5.07
CA LEU A 151 -1.50 3.59 6.24
C LEU A 151 -0.55 2.77 7.13
N THR A 152 0.27 1.91 6.52
CA THR A 152 1.24 1.11 7.27
C THR A 152 2.28 1.99 7.95
N GLN A 153 2.84 2.99 7.25
CA GLN A 153 3.94 3.77 7.77
C GLN A 153 3.52 4.86 8.77
N ILE A 154 2.29 5.37 8.71
CA ILE A 154 1.75 6.25 9.79
C ILE A 154 1.82 5.54 11.14
N ASN A 155 1.42 4.26 11.17
CA ASN A 155 1.46 3.47 12.40
C ASN A 155 2.90 3.14 12.80
N ASN A 156 3.73 2.70 11.85
CA ASN A 156 5.12 2.28 12.13
C ASN A 156 6.03 3.44 12.54
N TRP A 157 5.82 4.63 11.99
CA TRP A 157 6.64 5.81 12.27
C TRP A 157 6.04 6.71 13.35
N GLU A 158 4.85 6.39 13.85
CA GLU A 158 4.11 7.15 14.87
C GLU A 158 3.89 8.63 14.48
N ILE A 159 3.75 8.90 13.18
CA ILE A 159 3.53 10.25 12.64
C ILE A 159 2.04 10.46 12.40
N PHE A 160 1.48 11.47 13.05
CA PHE A 160 0.11 11.89 12.76
C PHE A 160 0.04 12.60 11.40
N LEU A 161 -0.62 11.97 10.43
CA LEU A 161 -0.95 12.56 9.15
C LEU A 161 -2.46 12.45 8.91
N PRO A 162 -3.20 13.56 8.77
CA PRO A 162 -4.64 13.50 8.53
C PRO A 162 -4.92 12.93 7.13
N ILE A 163 -5.50 11.74 7.08
CA ILE A 163 -5.93 11.08 5.86
C ILE A 163 -7.39 11.43 5.57
N SER A 164 -7.73 11.65 4.31
CA SER A 164 -9.11 11.83 3.86
C SER A 164 -9.56 10.63 3.05
N ASP A 165 -10.25 9.68 3.69
CA ASP A 165 -10.81 8.49 3.01
C ASP A 165 -11.76 8.87 1.86
N ALA A 166 -12.36 10.06 1.91
CA ALA A 166 -13.24 10.56 0.86
C ALA A 166 -12.51 10.95 -0.44
N LYS A 167 -11.19 11.17 -0.39
CA LYS A 167 -10.37 11.55 -1.55
C LYS A 167 -9.76 10.36 -2.29
N VAL A 168 -9.90 9.16 -1.74
CA VAL A 168 -9.39 7.93 -2.35
C VAL A 168 -10.58 7.08 -2.75
N SER A 169 -10.60 6.65 -4.02
CA SER A 169 -11.70 5.84 -4.53
C SER A 169 -11.77 4.49 -3.84
N ASP A 170 -12.97 3.89 -3.79
CA ASP A 170 -13.14 2.58 -3.17
C ASP A 170 -12.41 1.49 -3.94
N GLU A 171 -12.25 1.64 -5.25
CA GLU A 171 -11.38 0.79 -6.07
C GLU A 171 -9.94 0.78 -5.55
N VAL A 172 -9.33 1.97 -5.36
CA VAL A 172 -7.96 2.08 -4.85
C VAL A 172 -7.83 1.48 -3.45
N LYS A 173 -8.83 1.69 -2.58
CA LYS A 173 -8.85 1.08 -1.23
C LYS A 173 -8.93 -0.44 -1.30
N ASN A 174 -9.80 -0.97 -2.16
CA ASN A 174 -9.98 -2.41 -2.35
C ASN A 174 -8.72 -3.07 -2.92
N LEU A 175 -8.04 -2.42 -3.87
CA LEU A 175 -6.74 -2.87 -4.38
C LEU A 175 -5.69 -2.85 -3.27
N ALA A 176 -5.61 -1.76 -2.51
CA ALA A 176 -4.64 -1.63 -1.42
C ALA A 176 -4.83 -2.69 -0.33
N ALA A 177 -6.07 -3.10 -0.04
CA ALA A 177 -6.36 -4.16 0.92
C ALA A 177 -5.85 -5.54 0.49
N GLN A 178 -5.62 -5.75 -0.82
CA GLN A 178 -5.10 -7.00 -1.38
C GLN A 178 -3.57 -7.03 -1.46
N LEU A 179 -2.91 -5.87 -1.29
CA LEU A 179 -1.45 -5.80 -1.28
C LEU A 179 -0.88 -6.40 0.02
N PRO A 180 0.27 -7.09 -0.04
CA PRO A 180 0.94 -7.63 1.14
C PRO A 180 1.24 -6.54 2.18
#